data_AF-A0A1Z8MSE6-F1
#
_entry.id   AF-A0A1Z8MSE6-F1
#
_cell.length_a   1.000
_cell.length_b   1.000
_cell.length_c   1.000
_cell.angle_alpha   90.00
_cell.angle_beta   90.00
_cell.angle_gamma   90.00
#
_symmetry.space_group_name_H-M   'P 1'
#
loop_
_entity.id
_entity.type
_entity.pdbx_description
1 polymer ?
#
loop_
_entity_poly.entity_id
_entity_poly.type
_entity_poly.pdbx_seq_one_letter_code
_entity_poly.pdbx_strand_id
1 'polypeptide(L)'
;VRIGANRVYAHDNTQDEILAGLRRGHCFVTSGPEISFTAETEDSKASMGDLVKPGQLKLKMGWSLGLNGFDPFELDAVLIKNNETLGRWSCGDHSDSEFTTISKEADWFTLELRDPRGELHALSNPIFVGQQVGTWR
;
A
#
# COMPACT_ATOMS: atom_id res chain seq x y z
N VAL A 1 11.39 0.30 21.34
CA VAL A 1 11.65 -0.81 20.39
C VAL A 1 10.64 -0.69 19.26
N ARG A 2 11.07 -0.74 17.99
CA ARG A 2 10.14 -0.89 16.85
C ARG A 2 9.87 -2.38 16.66
N ILE A 3 8.63 -2.79 16.87
CA ILE A 3 8.22 -4.19 16.66
C ILE A 3 7.37 -4.20 15.39
N GLY A 4 7.88 -4.86 14.34
CA GLY A 4 7.13 -5.03 13.11
C GLY A 4 5.96 -6.00 13.31
N ALA A 5 4.80 -5.63 12.79
CA ALA A 5 3.61 -6.47 12.70
C ALA A 5 3.15 -6.55 11.25
N ASN A 6 2.67 -7.72 10.84
CA ASN A 6 1.94 -7.86 9.58
C ASN A 6 0.45 -7.64 9.85
N ARG A 7 -0.15 -6.67 9.15
CA ARG A 7 -1.58 -6.37 9.19
C ARG A 7 -2.23 -7.04 8.00
N VAL A 8 -3.14 -7.97 8.25
CA VAL A 8 -3.86 -8.70 7.20
C VAL A 8 -5.32 -8.25 7.18
N TYR A 9 -5.79 -7.82 6.01
CA TYR A 9 -7.20 -7.58 5.77
C TYR A 9 -7.89 -8.93 5.54
N ALA A 10 -8.74 -9.29 6.48
CA ALA A 10 -9.57 -10.49 6.45
C ALA A 10 -11.05 -10.08 6.56
N HIS A 11 -11.94 -10.84 5.94
CA HIS A 11 -13.38 -10.59 6.05
C HIS A 11 -13.89 -10.88 7.46
N ASP A 12 -13.26 -11.82 8.15
CA ASP A 12 -13.56 -12.20 9.54
C ASP A 12 -12.27 -12.63 10.26
N ASN A 13 -12.34 -12.77 11.59
CA ASN A 13 -11.22 -13.19 12.45
C ASN A 13 -11.07 -14.72 12.51
N THR A 14 -11.60 -15.45 11.53
CA THR A 14 -11.39 -16.89 11.42
C THR A 14 -10.02 -17.17 10.82
N GLN A 15 -9.43 -18.32 11.17
CA GLN A 15 -8.15 -18.74 10.61
C GLN A 15 -8.19 -18.78 9.07
N ASP A 16 -9.29 -19.29 8.50
CA ASP A 16 -9.43 -19.44 7.05
C ASP A 16 -9.48 -18.09 6.34
N GLU A 17 -10.21 -17.11 6.88
CA GLU A 17 -10.29 -15.76 6.29
C GLU A 17 -8.98 -14.99 6.43
N ILE A 18 -8.28 -15.13 7.55
CA ILE A 18 -6.94 -14.55 7.74
C ILE A 18 -5.97 -15.13 6.72
N LEU A 19 -5.95 -16.46 6.55
CA LEU A 19 -5.10 -17.12 5.57
C LEU A 19 -5.50 -16.76 4.13
N ALA A 20 -6.79 -16.57 3.85
CA ALA A 20 -7.27 -16.13 2.54
C ALA A 20 -6.80 -14.71 2.21
N GLY A 21 -6.92 -13.76 3.14
CA GLY A 21 -6.39 -12.40 2.98
C GLY A 21 -4.88 -12.39 2.75
N LEU A 22 -4.14 -13.18 3.54
CA LEU A 22 -2.68 -13.30 3.38
C LEU A 22 -2.30 -13.89 2.01
N ARG A 23 -2.99 -14.94 1.53
CA ARG A 23 -2.75 -15.53 0.20
C ARG A 23 -3.02 -14.56 -0.94
N ARG A 24 -3.99 -13.67 -0.79
CA ARG A 24 -4.28 -12.59 -1.74
C ARG A 24 -3.30 -11.42 -1.64
N GLY A 25 -2.40 -11.43 -0.66
CA GLY A 25 -1.49 -10.31 -0.41
C GLY A 25 -2.20 -9.07 0.12
N HIS A 26 -3.41 -9.19 0.66
CA HIS A 26 -4.18 -8.10 1.27
C HIS A 26 -3.60 -7.74 2.64
N CYS A 27 -2.34 -7.32 2.66
CA CYS A 27 -1.61 -7.05 3.89
C CYS A 27 -0.53 -5.98 3.71
N PHE A 28 -0.07 -5.47 4.84
CA PHE A 28 1.07 -4.56 4.91
C PHE A 28 1.85 -4.78 6.20
N VAL A 29 3.14 -4.43 6.18
CA VAL A 29 3.99 -4.47 7.37
C VAL A 29 4.04 -3.09 8.01
N THR A 30 3.96 -3.01 9.32
CA THR A 30 4.03 -1.74 10.06
C THR A 30 4.71 -1.89 11.43
N SER A 31 5.39 -0.84 11.89
CA SER A 31 5.84 -0.68 13.28
C SER A 31 4.88 0.15 14.14
N GLY A 32 3.72 0.53 13.59
CA GLY A 32 2.73 1.33 14.29
C GLY A 32 1.67 1.95 13.40
N PRO A 33 2.01 2.81 12.43
CA PRO A 33 1.03 3.53 11.64
C PRO A 33 0.19 2.60 10.77
N GLU A 34 -1.06 2.98 10.52
CA GLU A 34 -1.94 2.25 9.59
C GLU A 34 -1.88 2.93 8.22
N ILE A 35 -1.97 2.13 7.16
CA ILE A 35 -2.02 2.64 5.78
C ILE A 35 -3.17 2.02 5.00
N SER A 36 -3.69 2.81 4.05
CA SER A 36 -4.59 2.33 3.01
C SER A 36 -3.97 2.62 1.65
N PHE A 37 -4.12 1.68 0.71
CA PHE A 37 -3.59 1.85 -0.63
C PHE A 37 -4.49 1.14 -1.63
N THR A 38 -5.08 1.92 -2.53
CA THR A 38 -6.00 1.42 -3.55
C THR A 38 -5.71 2.05 -4.90
N ALA A 39 -6.11 1.35 -5.95
CA ALA A 39 -5.98 1.82 -7.32
C ALA A 39 -7.29 1.60 -8.08
N GLU A 40 -7.63 2.54 -8.96
CA GLU A 40 -8.76 2.40 -9.87
C GLU A 40 -8.42 2.93 -11.26
N THR A 41 -8.86 2.18 -12.28
CA THR A 41 -9.06 2.69 -13.64
C THR A 41 -10.56 2.86 -13.88
N GLU A 42 -10.96 3.23 -15.10
CA GLU A 42 -12.38 3.31 -15.47
C GLU A 42 -13.13 1.99 -15.23
N ASP A 43 -12.49 0.85 -15.54
CA ASP A 43 -13.12 -0.49 -15.57
C ASP A 43 -12.55 -1.48 -14.52
N SER A 44 -11.73 -1.01 -13.58
CA SER A 44 -11.03 -1.90 -12.64
C SER A 44 -10.74 -1.20 -11.32
N LYS A 45 -10.87 -1.94 -10.21
CA LYS A 45 -10.44 -1.49 -8.87
C LYS A 45 -9.57 -2.56 -8.23
N ALA A 46 -8.62 -2.13 -7.42
CA ALA A 46 -7.65 -2.99 -6.75
C ALA A 46 -7.25 -2.39 -5.41
N SER A 47 -6.89 -3.25 -4.46
CA SER A 47 -6.18 -2.90 -3.24
C SER A 47 -4.78 -3.50 -3.23
N MET A 48 -4.00 -3.25 -2.19
CA MET A 48 -2.71 -3.93 -1.95
C MET A 48 -2.85 -5.45 -2.11
N GLY A 49 -1.96 -6.06 -2.90
CA GLY A 49 -1.97 -7.48 -3.25
C GLY A 49 -2.77 -7.82 -4.51
N ASP A 50 -3.65 -6.94 -4.98
CA ASP A 50 -4.49 -7.17 -6.17
C ASP A 50 -3.82 -6.74 -7.48
N LEU A 51 -4.50 -7.09 -8.57
CA LEU A 51 -4.23 -6.63 -9.92
C LEU A 51 -5.24 -5.56 -10.35
N VAL A 52 -4.74 -4.53 -11.03
CA VAL A 52 -5.54 -3.54 -11.74
C VAL A 52 -5.21 -3.56 -13.23
N LYS A 53 -6.20 -3.29 -14.08
CA LYS A 53 -5.96 -3.19 -15.53
C LYS A 53 -4.99 -2.04 -15.85
N PRO A 54 -4.15 -2.18 -16.89
CA PRO A 54 -3.31 -1.08 -17.38
C PRO A 54 -4.15 0.07 -17.94
N GLY A 55 -3.58 1.28 -18.00
CA GLY A 55 -4.24 2.49 -18.50
C GLY A 55 -4.06 3.68 -17.57
N GLN A 56 -4.97 4.65 -17.66
CA GLN A 56 -5.02 5.79 -16.76
C GLN A 56 -5.45 5.31 -15.36
N LEU A 57 -4.50 5.34 -14.44
CA LEU A 57 -4.62 4.80 -13.10
C LEU A 57 -4.69 5.93 -12.09
N LYS A 58 -5.72 5.89 -11.24
CA LYS A 58 -5.85 6.73 -10.06
C LYS A 58 -5.47 5.92 -8.82
N LEU A 59 -4.44 6.36 -8.12
CA LEU A 59 -3.96 5.79 -6.87
C LEU A 59 -4.48 6.65 -5.70
N LYS A 60 -4.98 6.00 -4.66
CA LYS A 60 -5.38 6.64 -3.41
C LYS A 60 -4.58 6.03 -2.28
N MET A 61 -3.92 6.89 -1.51
CA MET A 61 -3.01 6.53 -0.43
C MET A 61 -3.50 7.22 0.84
N GLY A 62 -3.65 6.50 1.92
CA GLY A 62 -4.03 7.06 3.22
C GLY A 62 -3.11 6.56 4.32
N TRP A 63 -2.97 7.35 5.37
CA TRP A 63 -2.19 7.02 6.55
C TRP A 63 -2.83 7.62 7.80
N SER A 64 -2.77 6.87 8.90
CA SER A 64 -3.39 7.29 10.15
C SER A 64 -2.70 6.71 11.38
N LEU A 65 -3.11 7.22 12.55
CA LEU A 65 -2.77 6.66 13.85
C LEU A 65 -3.15 5.18 13.88
N GLY A 66 -2.18 4.32 14.19
CA GLY A 66 -2.44 2.91 14.41
C GLY A 66 -2.73 2.53 15.84
N LEU A 67 -3.05 1.25 16.05
CA LEU A 67 -3.52 0.73 17.36
C LEU A 67 -2.50 0.85 18.50
N ASN A 68 -1.22 1.12 18.21
CA ASN A 68 -0.19 1.35 19.22
C ASN A 68 0.02 2.84 19.56
N GLY A 69 -0.80 3.75 19.00
CA GLY A 69 -0.72 5.19 19.25
C GLY A 69 0.47 5.88 18.57
N PHE A 70 1.11 5.23 17.60
CA PHE A 70 2.18 5.86 16.82
C PHE A 70 1.60 6.91 15.87
N ASP A 71 2.04 8.16 16.04
CA ASP A 71 1.65 9.28 15.19
C ASP A 71 2.54 9.36 13.94
N PRO A 72 1.97 9.24 12.72
CA PRO A 72 2.75 9.32 11.50
C PRO A 72 3.18 10.75 11.14
N PHE A 73 2.83 11.79 11.89
CA PHE A 73 3.08 13.20 11.53
C PHE A 73 4.54 13.52 11.14
N GLU A 74 5.52 12.83 11.73
CA GLU A 74 6.95 13.02 11.42
C GLU A 74 7.45 12.19 10.22
N LEU A 75 6.57 11.43 9.56
CA LEU A 75 6.90 10.55 8.45
C LEU A 75 6.62 11.20 7.09
N ASP A 76 7.28 10.67 6.08
CA ASP A 76 6.95 10.89 4.68
C ASP A 76 6.24 9.66 4.11
N ALA A 77 5.10 9.87 3.46
CA ALA A 77 4.48 8.89 2.57
C ALA A 77 5.20 8.92 1.21
N VAL A 78 5.68 7.77 0.75
CA VAL A 78 6.45 7.63 -0.50
C VAL A 78 5.73 6.65 -1.42
N LEU A 79 5.31 7.13 -2.58
CA LEU A 79 4.76 6.29 -3.65
C LEU A 79 5.89 5.83 -4.55
N ILE A 80 6.01 4.52 -4.73
CA ILE A 80 7.02 3.88 -5.58
C ILE A 80 6.33 3.18 -6.74
N LYS A 81 6.95 3.25 -7.91
CA LYS A 81 6.63 2.46 -9.10
C LYS A 81 7.89 1.78 -9.59
N ASN A 82 7.91 0.46 -9.73
CA ASN A 82 9.05 -0.29 -10.31
C ASN A 82 10.42 0.09 -9.71
N ASN A 83 10.50 0.26 -8.37
CA ASN A 83 11.68 0.74 -7.63
C ASN A 83 12.04 2.23 -7.79
N GLU A 84 11.24 3.03 -8.50
CA GLU A 84 11.42 4.47 -8.63
C GLU A 84 10.40 5.25 -7.79
N THR A 85 10.84 6.30 -7.11
CA THR A 85 9.92 7.19 -6.38
C THR A 85 9.15 8.07 -7.35
N LEU A 86 7.81 8.00 -7.32
CA LEU A 86 6.93 8.86 -8.11
C LEU A 86 6.44 10.08 -7.33
N GLY A 87 6.29 9.95 -6.03
CA GLY A 87 5.72 11.00 -5.19
C GLY A 87 6.13 10.85 -3.74
N ARG A 88 6.15 11.99 -3.04
CA ARG A 88 6.43 12.08 -1.62
C ARG A 88 5.53 13.14 -0.99
N TRP A 89 4.93 12.82 0.15
CA TRP A 89 4.08 13.72 0.91
C TRP A 89 4.43 13.66 2.38
N SER A 90 4.53 14.83 3.01
CA SER A 90 4.63 14.93 4.47
C SER A 90 3.33 14.43 5.10
N CYS A 91 3.43 13.42 5.96
CA CYS A 91 2.28 12.87 6.67
C CYS A 91 1.73 13.85 7.72
N GLY A 92 2.49 14.89 8.08
CA GLY A 92 1.99 15.94 8.96
C GLY A 92 1.06 16.93 8.29
N ASP A 93 1.17 17.11 6.97
CA ASP A 93 0.37 18.08 6.23
C ASP A 93 -0.93 17.50 5.68
N HIS A 94 -1.00 16.17 5.56
CA HIS A 94 -2.11 15.44 4.97
C HIS A 94 -2.34 14.12 5.70
N SER A 95 -3.57 13.59 5.70
CA SER A 95 -3.88 12.21 6.14
C SER A 95 -4.03 11.23 4.96
N ASP A 96 -4.13 11.77 3.75
CA ASP A 96 -4.27 11.02 2.52
C ASP A 96 -3.73 11.84 1.32
N SER A 97 -3.61 11.17 0.18
CA SER A 97 -3.25 11.78 -1.08
C SER A 97 -3.76 10.95 -2.25
N GLU A 98 -3.93 11.61 -3.39
CA GLU A 98 -4.30 10.99 -4.66
C GLU A 98 -3.23 11.27 -5.71
N PHE A 99 -2.93 10.28 -6.54
CA PHE A 99 -1.97 10.41 -7.64
C PHE A 99 -2.51 9.75 -8.90
N THR A 100 -2.48 10.47 -10.02
CA THR A 100 -2.89 9.93 -11.33
C THR A 100 -1.68 9.70 -12.21
N THR A 101 -1.60 8.54 -12.85
CA THR A 101 -0.52 8.20 -13.77
C THR A 101 -1.00 7.30 -14.91
N ILE A 102 -0.15 7.11 -15.92
CA ILE A 102 -0.35 6.08 -16.93
C ILE A 102 0.46 4.85 -16.53
N SER A 103 -0.25 3.72 -16.42
CA SER A 103 0.33 2.42 -16.09
C SER A 103 0.33 1.48 -17.29
N LYS A 104 1.33 0.62 -17.35
CA LYS A 104 1.51 -0.43 -18.35
C LYS A 104 1.49 -1.78 -17.65
N GLU A 105 1.24 -2.83 -18.43
CA GLU A 105 1.35 -4.19 -17.93
C GLU A 105 2.75 -4.43 -17.33
N ALA A 106 2.79 -5.21 -16.25
CA ALA A 106 3.97 -5.47 -15.42
C ALA A 106 4.47 -4.30 -14.55
N ASP A 107 3.82 -3.13 -14.59
CA ASP A 107 4.03 -2.11 -13.56
C ASP A 107 3.54 -2.64 -12.19
N TRP A 108 4.18 -2.20 -11.13
CA TRP A 108 3.69 -2.37 -9.77
C TRP A 108 3.94 -1.11 -8.95
N PHE A 109 3.07 -0.89 -7.96
CA PHE A 109 3.14 0.27 -7.07
C PHE A 109 3.16 -0.16 -5.62
N THR A 110 3.94 0.52 -4.79
CA THR A 110 3.92 0.35 -3.33
C THR A 110 3.85 1.70 -2.64
N LEU A 111 3.25 1.69 -1.44
CA LEU A 111 3.25 2.81 -0.53
C LEU A 111 4.15 2.49 0.66
N GLU A 112 5.05 3.42 0.97
CA GLU A 112 5.93 3.34 2.14
C GLU A 112 5.70 4.54 3.05
N LEU A 113 5.84 4.35 4.36
CA LEU A 113 6.02 5.44 5.32
C LEU A 113 7.45 5.39 5.86
N ARG A 114 8.20 6.49 5.72
CA ARG A 114 9.60 6.58 6.14
C ARG A 114 9.83 7.77 7.06
N ASP A 115 10.76 7.63 8.00
CA ASP A 115 11.20 8.77 8.80
C ASP A 115 12.30 9.59 8.09
N PRO A 116 12.73 10.75 8.63
CA PRO A 116 13.74 11.60 8.02
C PRO A 116 15.13 10.94 7.86
N ARG A 117 15.38 9.82 8.53
CA ARG A 117 16.62 9.03 8.38
C ARG A 117 16.49 7.99 7.26
N GLY A 118 15.31 7.89 6.64
CA GLY A 118 14.99 6.92 5.60
C GLY A 118 14.56 5.55 6.14
N GLU A 119 14.40 5.39 7.45
CA GLU A 119 13.99 4.12 8.05
C GLU A 119 12.51 3.86 7.78
N LEU A 120 12.17 2.59 7.51
CA LEU A 120 10.83 2.18 7.15
C LEU A 120 9.96 1.97 8.39
N HIS A 121 8.74 2.54 8.37
CA HIS A 121 7.73 2.37 9.43
C HIS A 121 6.48 1.63 8.95
N ALA A 122 6.14 1.75 7.68
CA ALA A 122 5.13 0.92 7.04
C ALA A 122 5.45 0.67 5.57
N LEU A 123 5.03 -0.47 5.04
CA LEU A 123 5.15 -0.86 3.64
C LEU A 123 3.94 -1.69 3.23
N SER A 124 3.22 -1.22 2.21
CA SER A 124 2.13 -1.98 1.60
C SER A 124 2.66 -3.16 0.81
N ASN A 125 1.87 -4.22 0.69
CA ASN A 125 2.04 -5.09 -0.46
C ASN A 125 1.78 -4.31 -1.76
N PRO A 126 2.39 -4.74 -2.89
CA PRO A 126 2.21 -4.01 -4.14
C PRO A 126 0.80 -4.11 -4.69
N ILE A 127 0.37 -3.07 -5.41
CA ILE A 127 -0.70 -3.17 -6.40
C ILE A 127 -0.04 -3.47 -7.74
N PHE A 128 -0.41 -4.58 -8.37
CA PHE A 128 0.15 -5.01 -9.64
C PHE A 128 -0.70 -4.55 -10.82
N VAL A 129 -0.09 -4.31 -11.96
CA VAL A 129 -0.80 -3.94 -13.19
C VAL A 129 -0.75 -5.07 -14.20
N GLY A 130 -1.92 -5.58 -14.59
CA GLY A 130 -2.05 -6.71 -15.51
C GLY A 130 -3.49 -7.21 -15.66
N GLN A 131 -3.70 -8.18 -16.56
CA GLN A 131 -5.01 -8.76 -16.83
C GLN A 131 -5.22 -10.17 -16.27
N GLN A 132 -4.14 -10.87 -15.96
CA GLN A 132 -4.17 -12.17 -15.29
C GLN A 132 -3.20 -12.15 -14.12
N VAL A 133 -3.47 -12.96 -13.10
CA VAL A 133 -2.45 -13.37 -12.14
C VAL A 133 -1.47 -14.25 -12.91
N GLY A 134 -0.63 -13.64 -13.75
CA GLY A 134 0.60 -14.27 -14.18
C GLY A 134 1.33 -14.68 -12.92
N THR A 135 1.85 -15.90 -12.86
CA THR A 135 2.64 -16.39 -11.74
C THR A 135 3.83 -15.45 -11.51
N TRP A 136 3.62 -14.41 -10.71
CA TRP A 136 4.65 -13.62 -10.09
C TRP A 136 5.27 -14.56 -9.04
N ARG A 137 6.28 -15.31 -9.47
CA ARG A 137 7.12 -16.18 -8.64
C ARG A 137 8.53 -15.64 -8.65
#